data_AF-A0A9E2JNF9-F1
#
_entry.id   AF-A0A9E2JNF9-F1
#
_cell.length_a   1.000
_cell.length_b   1.000
_cell.length_c   1.000
_cell.angle_alpha   90.00
_cell.angle_beta   90.00
_cell.angle_gamma   90.00
#
_symmetry.space_group_name_H-M   'P 1'
#
loop_
_entity.id
_entity.type
_entity.pdbx_description
1 polymer ?
#
loop_
_entity_poly.entity_id
_entity_poly.type
_entity_poly.pdbx_seq_one_letter_code
_entity_poly.pdbx_strand_id
1 'polypeptide(L)'
;MNMAKKKQVKNKKGKKTTKTLFSPRIIGIIADEVAKTVINRLPSAFSRPKKRKKIKKIENPIFLDTSAIIDGRIFDVIELKVFFGTFIILESVLSELKHIADSPDGVKKDRGRRGLEYLEKLKKNKSIKKQTLDENSHLSKIKEVDDRLVKAAKMYKGKLITCDYNLEKKATIDGVTALNVYTLANVLKITAIPGEKLSVKILHEGKDVSQGVAYFDDGTMIVVENASVDVGKTIEVVVSRVIQTAAGKIFFSKKSPNL
;
A
#
# COMPACT_ATOMS: atom_id res chain seq x y z
N MET A 1 45.26 -38.28 -40.74
CA MET A 1 45.27 -39.69 -41.19
C MET A 1 44.36 -40.51 -40.28
N ASN A 2 43.27 -41.01 -40.87
CA ASN A 2 42.36 -42.11 -40.51
C ASN A 2 41.64 -42.24 -39.14
N MET A 3 40.33 -42.01 -39.24
CA MET A 3 39.20 -42.76 -38.63
C MET A 3 39.45 -44.27 -38.39
N ALA A 4 38.85 -44.82 -37.32
CA ALA A 4 37.81 -45.88 -37.44
C ALA A 4 37.23 -46.38 -36.08
N LYS A 5 35.93 -46.11 -35.89
CA LYS A 5 34.81 -46.97 -35.45
C LYS A 5 34.92 -47.94 -34.23
N LYS A 6 34.07 -47.63 -33.24
CA LYS A 6 33.01 -48.45 -32.61
C LYS A 6 33.26 -49.96 -32.41
N LYS A 7 33.19 -50.39 -31.14
CA LYS A 7 32.38 -51.56 -30.73
C LYS A 7 31.71 -51.31 -29.37
N GLN A 8 30.38 -51.32 -29.39
CA GLN A 8 29.51 -51.37 -28.22
C GLN A 8 29.72 -52.72 -27.51
N VAL A 9 30.01 -52.69 -26.21
CA VAL A 9 29.81 -53.84 -25.33
C VAL A 9 28.68 -53.47 -24.37
N LYS A 10 27.50 -54.07 -24.64
CA LYS A 10 26.33 -54.05 -23.76
C LYS A 10 26.72 -54.66 -22.42
N ASN A 11 26.80 -53.85 -21.36
CA ASN A 11 26.90 -54.39 -20.00
C ASN A 11 25.55 -54.22 -19.29
N LYS A 12 24.78 -55.31 -19.26
CA LYS A 12 23.53 -55.45 -18.48
C LYS A 12 23.88 -55.37 -16.99
N LYS A 13 23.82 -54.17 -16.39
CA LYS A 13 23.80 -54.04 -14.92
C LYS A 13 22.39 -54.37 -14.45
N GLY A 14 22.23 -55.58 -13.91
CA GLY A 14 21.01 -56.04 -13.26
C GLY A 14 20.58 -55.08 -12.15
N LYS A 15 19.29 -54.70 -12.17
CA LYS A 15 18.62 -54.10 -11.01
C LYS A 15 18.69 -55.12 -9.87
N LYS A 16 19.60 -54.94 -8.91
CA LYS A 16 19.47 -55.55 -7.59
C LYS A 16 18.31 -54.83 -6.89
N THR A 17 17.10 -55.36 -7.08
CA THR A 17 15.97 -55.08 -6.23
C THR A 17 16.31 -55.60 -4.83
N THR A 18 16.77 -54.71 -3.96
CA THR A 18 16.75 -54.97 -2.51
C THR A 18 15.29 -55.21 -2.16
N LYS A 19 14.88 -56.47 -2.04
CA LYS A 19 13.58 -56.86 -1.49
C LYS A 19 13.56 -56.31 -0.08
N THR A 20 12.90 -55.18 0.13
CA THR A 20 12.56 -54.69 1.46
C THR A 20 11.69 -55.76 2.11
N LEU A 21 12.21 -56.40 3.16
CA LEU A 21 11.62 -57.56 3.82
C LEU A 21 10.25 -57.28 4.47
N PHE A 22 9.83 -56.01 4.50
CA PHE A 22 8.61 -55.54 5.15
C PHE A 22 7.79 -54.65 4.23
N SER A 23 6.47 -54.74 4.35
CA SER A 23 5.56 -53.87 3.59
C SER A 23 5.74 -52.40 3.98
N PRO A 24 5.45 -51.43 3.09
CA PRO A 24 5.56 -50.00 3.40
C PRO A 24 4.76 -49.60 4.65
N ARG A 25 3.66 -50.29 4.95
CA ARG A 25 2.86 -50.09 6.17
C ARG A 25 3.61 -50.56 7.41
N ILE A 26 4.25 -51.74 7.36
CA ILE A 26 5.03 -52.27 8.48
C ILE A 26 6.26 -51.40 8.75
N ILE A 27 6.93 -50.91 7.70
CA ILE A 27 8.03 -49.94 7.83
C ILE A 27 7.54 -48.65 8.50
N GLY A 28 6.37 -48.16 8.13
CA GLY A 28 5.76 -46.99 8.75
C GLY A 28 5.47 -47.17 10.24
N ILE A 29 4.94 -48.33 10.63
CA ILE A 29 4.64 -48.65 12.04
C ILE A 29 5.93 -48.76 12.86
N ILE A 30 6.94 -49.47 12.35
CA ILE A 30 8.23 -49.62 13.03
C ILE A 30 8.93 -48.26 13.15
N ALA A 31 8.90 -47.43 12.09
CA ALA A 31 9.49 -46.10 12.13
C ALA A 31 8.82 -45.20 13.17
N ASP A 32 7.50 -45.28 13.33
CA ASP A 32 6.76 -44.51 14.32
C ASP A 32 7.06 -44.98 15.76
N GLU A 33 7.16 -46.29 15.96
CA GLU A 33 7.49 -46.90 17.26
C GLU A 33 8.93 -46.56 17.71
N VAL A 34 9.88 -46.62 16.77
CA VAL A 34 11.27 -46.24 16.99
C VAL A 34 11.37 -44.74 17.26
N ALA A 35 10.66 -43.90 16.50
CA ALA A 35 10.65 -42.45 16.71
C ALA A 35 10.14 -42.08 18.11
N LYS A 36 9.04 -42.68 18.57
CA LYS A 36 8.51 -42.48 19.93
C LYS A 36 9.52 -42.90 21.00
N THR A 37 10.15 -44.04 20.82
CA THR A 37 11.14 -44.58 21.77
C THR A 37 12.39 -43.69 21.86
N VAL A 38 12.86 -43.17 20.73
CA VAL A 38 14.02 -42.26 20.66
C VAL A 38 13.68 -40.90 21.29
N ILE A 39 12.49 -40.35 21.00
CA ILE A 39 12.02 -39.07 21.55
C ILE A 39 11.92 -39.12 23.08
N ASN A 40 11.49 -40.25 23.66
CA ASN A 40 11.37 -40.40 25.10
C ASN A 40 12.71 -40.59 25.83
N ARG A 41 13.81 -40.86 25.11
CA ARG A 41 15.16 -41.06 25.69
C ARG A 41 16.13 -39.92 25.41
N LEU A 42 15.70 -38.85 24.72
CA LEU A 42 16.54 -37.68 24.43
C LEU A 42 16.60 -36.71 25.62
N PRO A 43 17.79 -36.22 26.01
CA PRO A 43 17.93 -35.22 27.07
C PRO A 43 17.23 -33.90 26.68
N SER A 44 16.71 -33.19 27.69
CA SER A 44 15.90 -31.96 27.56
C SER A 44 16.57 -30.80 26.80
N ALA A 45 17.86 -30.90 26.52
CA ALA A 45 18.62 -29.99 25.67
C ALA A 45 18.19 -30.01 24.19
N PHE A 46 17.59 -31.12 23.71
CA PHE A 46 16.97 -31.19 22.38
C PHE A 46 15.48 -30.84 22.46
N SER A 47 15.21 -29.59 22.86
CA SER A 47 13.87 -29.04 22.83
C SER A 47 13.31 -29.02 21.39
N ARG A 48 12.09 -29.55 21.22
CA ARG A 48 11.32 -29.50 19.96
C ARG A 48 11.44 -28.10 19.34
N PRO A 49 11.76 -27.95 18.03
CA PRO A 49 11.63 -26.65 17.39
C PRO A 49 10.17 -26.21 17.57
N LYS A 50 9.95 -25.08 18.26
CA LYS A 50 8.62 -24.49 18.45
C LYS A 50 7.92 -24.49 17.10
N LYS A 51 6.80 -25.21 16.97
CA LYS A 51 5.95 -25.20 15.76
C LYS A 51 5.71 -23.73 15.41
N ARG A 52 6.34 -23.24 14.33
CA ARG A 52 6.08 -21.89 13.82
C ARG A 52 4.57 -21.82 13.59
N LYS A 53 3.86 -20.98 14.37
CA LYS A 53 2.42 -20.77 14.18
C LYS A 53 2.23 -20.39 12.71
N LYS A 54 1.49 -21.20 11.95
CA LYS A 54 1.16 -20.85 10.56
C LYS A 54 0.46 -19.51 10.60
N ILE A 55 1.05 -18.50 9.98
CA ILE A 55 0.46 -17.17 9.86
C ILE A 55 -0.90 -17.38 9.17
N LYS A 56 -1.99 -16.92 9.80
CA LYS A 56 -3.33 -16.96 9.18
C LYS A 56 -3.24 -16.23 7.84
N LYS A 57 -3.63 -16.89 6.75
CA LYS A 57 -3.61 -16.30 5.41
C LYS A 57 -4.67 -15.22 5.36
N ILE A 58 -4.24 -13.96 5.30
CA ILE A 58 -5.10 -12.81 5.07
C ILE A 58 -5.13 -12.56 3.57
N GLU A 59 -6.31 -12.42 2.99
CA GLU A 59 -6.48 -12.15 1.57
C GLU A 59 -6.23 -10.66 1.31
N ASN A 60 -5.27 -10.37 0.42
CA ASN A 60 -4.86 -9.02 0.00
C ASN A 60 -4.84 -8.01 1.16
N PRO A 61 -3.95 -8.19 2.16
CA PRO A 61 -3.92 -7.31 3.31
C PRO A 61 -3.45 -5.91 2.93
N ILE A 62 -4.17 -4.89 3.39
CA ILE A 62 -3.86 -3.48 3.18
C ILE A 62 -3.74 -2.82 4.55
N PHE A 63 -2.53 -2.50 4.96
CA PHE A 63 -2.22 -1.90 6.26
C PHE A 63 -2.48 -0.40 6.21
N LEU A 64 -3.18 0.12 7.21
CA LEU A 64 -3.44 1.55 7.38
C LEU A 64 -2.53 2.12 8.46
N ASP A 65 -1.83 3.20 8.13
CA ASP A 65 -1.06 4.01 9.06
C ASP A 65 -1.92 5.10 9.74
N THR A 66 -1.50 5.55 10.91
CA THR A 66 -2.13 6.63 11.70
C THR A 66 -2.31 7.91 10.87
N SER A 67 -1.31 8.29 10.08
CA SER A 67 -1.36 9.51 9.26
C SER A 67 -2.49 9.45 8.21
N ALA A 68 -2.64 8.32 7.53
CA ALA A 68 -3.71 8.10 6.55
C ALA A 68 -5.09 8.00 7.21
N ILE A 69 -5.17 7.40 8.39
CA ILE A 69 -6.42 7.30 9.16
C ILE A 69 -6.90 8.69 9.58
N ILE A 70 -6.01 9.55 10.06
CA ILE A 70 -6.34 10.93 10.47
C ILE A 70 -6.74 11.79 9.27
N ASP A 71 -6.05 11.66 8.13
CA ASP A 71 -6.37 12.41 6.90
C ASP A 71 -7.79 12.11 6.40
N GLY A 72 -8.20 10.83 6.45
CA GLY A 72 -9.58 10.45 6.26
C GLY A 72 -10.02 10.24 4.80
N ARG A 73 -9.39 10.90 3.82
CA ARG A 73 -9.80 10.80 2.40
C ARG A 73 -9.68 9.38 1.86
N ILE A 74 -8.81 8.56 2.44
CA ILE A 74 -8.72 7.16 2.04
C ILE A 74 -10.02 6.40 2.28
N PHE A 75 -10.79 6.74 3.33
CA PHE A 75 -12.04 6.05 3.62
C PHE A 75 -13.08 6.30 2.51
N ASP A 76 -13.13 7.50 1.95
CA ASP A 76 -14.00 7.80 0.80
C ASP A 76 -13.64 6.91 -0.40
N VAL A 77 -12.34 6.74 -0.68
CA VAL A 77 -11.88 5.87 -1.77
C VAL A 77 -12.16 4.39 -1.49
N ILE A 78 -12.08 3.96 -0.23
CA ILE A 78 -12.44 2.61 0.20
C ILE A 78 -13.95 2.36 0.01
N GLU A 79 -14.79 3.34 0.35
CA GLU A 79 -16.24 3.27 0.18
C GLU A 79 -16.66 3.16 -1.29
N LEU A 80 -15.91 3.80 -2.20
CA LEU A 80 -16.05 3.64 -3.65
C LEU A 80 -15.69 2.24 -4.16
N LYS A 81 -15.14 1.36 -3.30
CA LYS A 81 -14.70 -0.02 -3.64
C LYS A 81 -13.63 -0.09 -4.73
N VAL A 82 -12.83 0.96 -4.87
CA VAL A 82 -11.66 0.97 -5.75
C VAL A 82 -10.57 0.03 -5.22
N PHE A 83 -10.44 -0.07 -3.89
CA PHE A 83 -9.51 -0.98 -3.23
C PHE A 83 -10.17 -2.31 -2.84
N PHE A 84 -9.59 -3.41 -3.30
CA PHE A 84 -10.01 -4.76 -2.93
C PHE A 84 -9.01 -5.40 -1.97
N GLY A 85 -9.50 -5.90 -0.84
CA GLY A 85 -8.66 -6.60 0.14
C GLY A 85 -9.22 -6.55 1.56
N THR A 86 -8.40 -6.96 2.52
CA THR A 86 -8.69 -6.85 3.95
C THR A 86 -7.92 -5.68 4.52
N PHE A 87 -8.62 -4.65 5.00
CA PHE A 87 -7.97 -3.51 5.66
C PHE A 87 -7.51 -3.92 7.06
N ILE A 88 -6.20 -3.79 7.30
CA ILE A 88 -5.54 -4.19 8.52
C ILE A 88 -5.14 -2.96 9.31
N ILE A 89 -5.56 -2.93 10.57
CA ILE A 89 -5.14 -1.92 11.55
C ILE A 89 -4.32 -2.67 12.59
N LEU A 90 -3.07 -2.25 12.82
CA LEU A 90 -2.28 -2.81 13.92
C LEU A 90 -2.78 -2.26 15.25
N GLU A 91 -2.67 -3.06 16.32
CA GLU A 91 -3.01 -2.57 17.66
C GLU A 91 -2.15 -1.36 18.05
N SER A 92 -0.86 -1.34 17.66
CA SER A 92 0.04 -0.19 17.87
C SER A 92 -0.47 1.11 17.24
N VAL A 93 -0.98 1.04 16.01
CA VAL A 93 -1.61 2.18 15.31
C VAL A 93 -2.86 2.63 16.05
N LEU A 94 -3.69 1.69 16.51
CA LEU A 94 -4.89 2.03 17.28
C LEU A 94 -4.53 2.68 18.63
N SER A 95 -3.51 2.19 19.31
CA SER A 95 -2.99 2.77 20.55
C SER A 95 -2.43 4.17 20.33
N GLU A 96 -1.61 4.38 19.29
CA GLU A 96 -1.08 5.69 18.93
C GLU A 96 -2.22 6.69 18.64
N LEU A 97 -3.23 6.27 17.87
CA LEU A 97 -4.38 7.12 17.56
C LEU A 97 -5.18 7.50 18.81
N LYS A 98 -5.37 6.57 19.76
CA LYS A 98 -5.98 6.86 21.07
C LYS A 98 -5.14 7.86 21.88
N HIS A 99 -3.82 7.68 21.94
CA HIS A 99 -2.93 8.63 22.61
C HIS A 99 -3.01 10.03 21.98
N ILE A 100 -3.12 10.13 20.66
CA ILE A 100 -3.34 11.40 19.97
C ILE A 100 -4.71 11.99 20.34
N ALA A 101 -5.77 11.16 20.41
CA ALA A 101 -7.13 11.56 20.77
C ALA A 101 -7.29 12.01 22.24
N ASP A 102 -6.30 11.71 23.09
CA ASP A 102 -6.20 12.12 24.49
C ASP A 102 -5.13 13.22 24.70
N SER A 103 -4.59 13.79 23.62
CA SER A 103 -3.55 14.82 23.70
C SER A 103 -4.04 16.08 24.44
N PRO A 104 -3.20 16.73 25.26
CA PRO A 104 -3.53 18.04 25.84
C PRO A 104 -3.59 19.15 24.78
N ASP A 105 -2.95 18.95 23.62
CA ASP A 105 -3.06 19.83 22.46
C ASP A 105 -4.43 19.62 21.79
N GLY A 106 -5.25 20.68 21.77
CA GLY A 106 -6.61 20.63 21.25
C GLY A 106 -6.68 20.18 19.78
N VAL A 107 -5.75 20.64 18.94
CA VAL A 107 -5.74 20.30 17.51
C VAL A 107 -5.37 18.83 17.30
N LYS A 108 -4.35 18.33 18.01
CA LYS A 108 -3.98 16.91 17.97
C LYS A 108 -5.13 16.04 18.47
N LYS A 109 -5.75 16.43 19.59
CA LYS A 109 -6.91 15.75 20.18
C LYS A 109 -8.05 15.60 19.19
N ASP A 110 -8.45 16.69 18.53
CA ASP A 110 -9.54 16.68 17.57
C ASP A 110 -9.21 15.85 16.34
N ARG A 111 -7.96 15.90 15.86
CA ARG A 111 -7.47 15.04 14.77
C ARG A 111 -7.50 13.55 15.13
N GLY A 112 -7.07 13.19 16.33
CA GLY A 112 -7.11 11.80 16.82
C GLY A 112 -8.54 11.27 16.94
N ARG A 113 -9.45 12.06 17.52
CA ARG A 113 -10.88 11.74 17.61
C ARG A 113 -11.51 11.53 16.24
N ARG A 114 -11.23 12.43 15.30
CA ARG A 114 -11.68 12.29 13.91
C ARG A 114 -11.17 11.00 13.26
N GLY A 115 -9.91 10.63 13.48
CA GLY A 115 -9.37 9.35 13.01
C GLY A 115 -10.13 8.15 13.59
N LEU A 116 -10.44 8.16 14.89
CA LEU A 116 -11.23 7.12 15.54
C LEU A 116 -12.66 7.04 14.97
N GLU A 117 -13.29 8.18 14.68
CA GLU A 117 -14.60 8.21 14.03
C GLU A 117 -14.59 7.54 12.65
N TYR A 118 -13.55 7.76 11.84
CA TYR A 118 -13.40 7.06 10.55
C TYR A 118 -13.28 5.55 10.72
N LEU A 119 -12.51 5.08 11.71
CA LEU A 119 -12.41 3.65 12.02
C LEU A 119 -13.76 3.07 12.48
N GLU A 120 -14.55 3.81 13.25
CA GLU A 120 -15.89 3.37 13.66
C GLU A 120 -16.86 3.28 12.48
N LYS A 121 -16.81 4.22 11.52
CA LYS A 121 -17.56 4.14 10.27
C LYS A 121 -17.16 2.90 9.46
N LEU A 122 -15.85 2.66 9.30
CA LEU A 122 -15.31 1.48 8.61
C LEU A 122 -15.76 0.16 9.28
N LYS A 123 -15.79 0.11 10.63
CA LYS A 123 -16.26 -1.06 11.39
C LYS A 123 -17.73 -1.38 11.09
N LYS A 124 -18.58 -0.36 11.07
CA LYS A 124 -20.03 -0.49 10.80
C LYS A 124 -20.32 -0.95 9.37
N ASN A 125 -19.44 -0.66 8.41
CA ASN A 125 -19.61 -1.09 7.04
C ASN A 125 -19.31 -2.59 6.86
N LYS A 126 -20.37 -3.40 6.72
CA LYS A 126 -20.28 -4.87 6.54
C LYS A 126 -19.72 -5.29 5.18
N SER A 127 -19.78 -4.42 4.17
CA SER A 127 -19.31 -4.72 2.81
C SER A 127 -17.79 -4.68 2.68
N ILE A 128 -17.11 -4.02 3.64
CA ILE A 128 -15.65 -3.89 3.64
C ILE A 128 -15.06 -4.94 4.59
N LYS A 129 -14.08 -5.71 4.10
CA LYS A 129 -13.30 -6.63 4.93
C LYS A 129 -12.28 -5.83 5.72
N LYS A 130 -12.31 -5.95 7.04
CA LYS A 130 -11.40 -5.25 7.97
C LYS A 130 -11.05 -6.16 9.14
N GLN A 131 -9.86 -5.99 9.67
CA GLN A 131 -9.36 -6.77 10.81
C GLN A 131 -8.35 -5.95 11.61
N THR A 132 -8.51 -5.94 12.94
CA THR A 132 -7.43 -5.53 13.83
C THR A 132 -6.45 -6.69 14.00
N LEU A 133 -5.16 -6.43 13.79
CA LEU A 133 -4.12 -7.43 13.92
C LEU A 133 -3.36 -7.25 15.23
N ASP A 134 -3.44 -8.29 16.07
CA ASP A 134 -2.64 -8.40 17.28
C ASP A 134 -1.16 -8.66 16.93
N GLU A 135 -0.29 -7.84 17.50
CA GLU A 135 1.14 -7.86 17.28
C GLU A 135 1.78 -8.93 18.17
N ASN A 136 2.08 -10.09 17.57
CA ASN A 136 2.76 -11.18 18.27
C ASN A 136 4.16 -10.77 18.81
N SER A 137 4.77 -11.65 19.60
CA SER A 137 6.07 -11.45 20.27
C SER A 137 7.25 -11.05 19.37
N HIS A 138 7.13 -11.20 18.04
CA HIS A 138 8.17 -10.76 17.10
C HIS A 138 7.99 -9.30 16.69
N LEU A 139 6.75 -8.83 16.51
CA LEU A 139 6.45 -7.44 16.21
C LEU A 139 6.56 -6.56 17.45
N SER A 140 6.14 -7.07 18.61
CA SER A 140 6.15 -6.30 19.87
C SER A 140 7.55 -5.91 20.37
N LYS A 141 8.62 -6.56 19.88
CA LYS A 141 10.01 -6.20 20.20
C LYS A 141 10.52 -4.97 19.44
N ILE A 142 9.87 -4.62 18.35
CA ILE A 142 10.20 -3.44 17.56
C ILE A 142 9.63 -2.23 18.30
N LYS A 143 10.42 -1.18 18.54
CA LYS A 143 9.94 -0.01 19.28
C LYS A 143 9.04 0.87 18.43
N GLU A 144 9.53 1.25 17.25
CA GLU A 144 8.85 2.18 16.35
C GLU A 144 7.63 1.54 15.68
N VAL A 145 6.51 2.26 15.70
CA VAL A 145 5.24 1.84 15.07
C VAL A 145 5.43 1.65 13.57
N ASP A 146 6.15 2.56 12.91
CA ASP A 146 6.51 2.50 11.50
C ASP A 146 7.23 1.20 11.13
N ASP A 147 8.21 0.79 11.94
CA ASP A 147 8.94 -0.46 11.71
C ASP A 147 8.03 -1.68 11.89
N ARG A 148 7.09 -1.64 12.84
CA ARG A 148 6.10 -2.69 13.00
C ARG A 148 5.18 -2.78 11.79
N LEU A 149 4.71 -1.65 11.28
CA LEU A 149 3.86 -1.57 10.09
C LEU A 149 4.55 -2.16 8.86
N VAL A 150 5.77 -1.71 8.56
CA VAL A 150 6.54 -2.20 7.40
C VAL A 150 6.82 -3.70 7.55
N LYS A 151 7.23 -4.14 8.75
CA LYS A 151 7.50 -5.56 9.01
C LYS A 151 6.25 -6.42 8.88
N ALA A 152 5.12 -5.97 9.40
CA ALA A 152 3.84 -6.67 9.29
C ALA A 152 3.40 -6.75 7.82
N ALA A 153 3.40 -5.63 7.10
CA ALA A 153 3.08 -5.61 5.67
C ALA A 153 3.95 -6.59 4.88
N LYS A 154 5.26 -6.63 5.14
CA LYS A 154 6.18 -7.57 4.50
C LYS A 154 5.86 -9.04 4.84
N MET A 155 5.61 -9.36 6.12
CA MET A 155 5.30 -10.73 6.56
C MET A 155 3.99 -11.26 5.95
N TYR A 156 2.99 -10.41 5.83
CA TYR A 156 1.68 -10.77 5.30
C TYR A 156 1.57 -10.57 3.78
N LYS A 157 2.66 -10.14 3.11
CA LYS A 157 2.69 -9.77 1.68
C LYS A 157 1.58 -8.76 1.34
N GLY A 158 1.37 -7.81 2.24
CA GLY A 158 0.39 -6.75 2.12
C GLY A 158 0.95 -5.47 1.52
N LYS A 159 0.05 -4.51 1.32
CA LYS A 159 0.37 -3.13 0.93
C LYS A 159 0.23 -2.21 2.13
N LEU A 160 0.87 -1.07 2.11
CA LEU A 160 0.75 -0.02 3.12
C LEU A 160 0.04 1.20 2.52
N ILE A 161 -0.86 1.82 3.25
CA ILE A 161 -1.41 3.14 2.93
C ILE A 161 -0.98 4.11 4.02
N THR A 162 -0.39 5.22 3.61
CA THR A 162 0.13 6.27 4.50
C THR A 162 -0.05 7.65 3.87
N CYS A 163 0.07 8.71 4.66
CA CYS A 163 0.30 10.07 4.18
C CYS A 163 1.74 10.52 4.46
N ASP A 164 2.55 9.71 5.14
CA ASP A 164 3.93 10.03 5.50
C ASP A 164 4.90 9.60 4.38
N TYR A 165 5.63 10.57 3.85
CA TYR A 165 6.63 10.38 2.79
C TYR A 165 7.81 9.49 3.23
N ASN A 166 8.28 9.65 4.47
CA ASN A 166 9.39 8.87 5.00
C ASN A 166 8.97 7.41 5.21
N LEU A 167 7.77 7.18 5.73
CA LEU A 167 7.22 5.83 5.87
C LEU A 167 7.01 5.15 4.50
N GLU A 168 6.50 5.89 3.50
CA GLU A 168 6.39 5.41 2.12
C GLU A 168 7.76 4.99 1.55
N LYS A 169 8.78 5.83 1.70
CA LYS A 169 10.14 5.53 1.25
C LYS A 169 10.73 4.33 1.97
N LYS A 170 10.60 4.28 3.29
CA LYS A 170 11.07 3.18 4.14
C LYS A 170 10.43 1.86 3.73
N ALA A 171 9.10 1.83 3.58
CA ALA A 171 8.37 0.65 3.12
C ALA A 171 8.85 0.18 1.74
N THR A 172 9.04 1.12 0.81
CA THR A 172 9.48 0.81 -0.56
C THR A 172 10.88 0.20 -0.59
N ILE A 173 11.82 0.74 0.19
CA ILE A 173 13.19 0.19 0.36
C ILE A 173 13.12 -1.24 0.90
N ASP A 174 12.19 -1.50 1.81
CA ASP A 174 11.97 -2.82 2.39
C ASP A 174 11.19 -3.80 1.49
N GLY A 175 10.86 -3.39 0.26
CA GLY A 175 10.13 -4.22 -0.71
C GLY A 175 8.63 -4.35 -0.41
N VAL A 176 8.06 -3.43 0.36
CA VAL A 176 6.63 -3.32 0.62
C VAL A 176 6.05 -2.25 -0.31
N THR A 177 4.99 -2.59 -1.05
CA THR A 177 4.26 -1.59 -1.83
C THR A 177 3.55 -0.63 -0.88
N ALA A 178 3.95 0.64 -0.93
CA ALA A 178 3.28 1.73 -0.20
C ALA A 178 2.51 2.63 -1.17
N LEU A 179 1.31 3.01 -0.77
CA LEU A 179 0.47 4.00 -1.44
C LEU A 179 0.39 5.23 -0.55
N ASN A 180 0.86 6.36 -1.08
CA ASN A 180 0.68 7.65 -0.43
C ASN A 180 -0.60 8.34 -0.90
N VAL A 181 -1.48 8.70 0.02
CA VAL A 181 -2.76 9.36 -0.29
C VAL A 181 -2.55 10.72 -0.96
N TYR A 182 -1.49 11.46 -0.60
CA TYR A 182 -1.14 12.71 -1.28
C TYR A 182 -0.72 12.48 -2.72
N THR A 183 0.07 11.44 -2.98
CA THR A 183 0.46 11.04 -4.34
C THR A 183 -0.76 10.64 -5.16
N LEU A 184 -1.67 9.83 -4.57
CA LEU A 184 -2.92 9.45 -5.21
C LEU A 184 -3.76 10.67 -5.61
N ALA A 185 -3.99 11.59 -4.67
CA ALA A 185 -4.75 12.81 -4.93
C ALA A 185 -4.11 13.65 -6.04
N ASN A 186 -2.78 13.76 -6.06
CA ASN A 186 -2.07 14.52 -7.09
C ASN A 186 -2.17 13.88 -8.48
N VAL A 187 -2.18 12.55 -8.58
CA VAL A 187 -2.34 11.83 -9.85
C VAL A 187 -3.76 11.97 -10.42
N LEU A 188 -4.76 12.12 -9.55
CA LEU A 188 -6.16 12.31 -9.93
C LEU A 188 -6.52 13.75 -10.32
N LYS A 189 -5.59 14.71 -10.17
CA LYS A 189 -5.80 16.10 -10.60
C LYS A 189 -6.04 16.16 -12.10
N ILE A 190 -6.89 17.11 -12.51
CA ILE A 190 -7.21 17.34 -13.93
C ILE A 190 -5.91 17.54 -14.71
N THR A 191 -5.76 16.73 -15.77
CA THR A 191 -4.70 16.90 -16.75
C THR A 191 -5.33 17.48 -18.00
N ALA A 192 -4.99 18.71 -18.34
CA ALA A 192 -5.26 19.24 -19.67
C ALA A 192 -3.99 19.26 -20.51
N ILE A 193 -4.12 19.07 -21.82
CA ILE A 193 -3.00 19.17 -22.77
C ILE A 193 -3.08 20.46 -23.60
N PRO A 194 -1.96 20.95 -24.15
CA PRO A 194 -2.02 22.03 -25.13
C PRO A 194 -3.02 21.73 -26.26
N GLY A 195 -3.88 22.68 -26.57
CA GLY A 195 -4.97 22.55 -27.54
C GLY A 195 -6.32 22.14 -26.95
N GLU A 196 -6.37 21.69 -25.69
CA GLU A 196 -7.62 21.32 -25.03
C GLU A 196 -8.43 22.55 -24.63
N LYS A 197 -9.76 22.47 -24.81
CA LYS A 197 -10.71 23.51 -24.44
C LYS A 197 -11.19 23.31 -23.01
N LEU A 198 -11.23 24.38 -22.24
CA LEU A 198 -11.69 24.42 -20.86
C LEU A 198 -12.69 25.56 -20.68
N SER A 199 -13.73 25.33 -19.87
CA SER A 199 -14.63 26.40 -19.42
C SER A 199 -14.23 26.83 -18.02
N VAL A 200 -13.79 28.08 -17.86
CA VAL A 200 -13.21 28.59 -16.61
C VAL A 200 -13.84 29.91 -16.22
N LYS A 201 -14.09 30.10 -14.92
CA LYS A 201 -14.50 31.39 -14.37
C LYS A 201 -13.27 32.20 -14.01
N ILE A 202 -13.12 33.39 -14.60
CA ILE A 202 -12.04 34.30 -14.25
C ILE A 202 -12.37 34.94 -12.90
N LEU A 203 -11.47 34.77 -11.93
CA LEU A 203 -11.68 35.20 -10.55
C LEU A 203 -10.89 36.46 -10.21
N HIS A 204 -9.68 36.59 -10.75
CA HIS A 204 -8.79 37.71 -10.47
C HIS A 204 -8.09 38.21 -11.72
N GLU A 205 -7.62 39.46 -11.67
CA GLU A 205 -6.59 39.94 -12.60
C GLU A 205 -5.27 39.20 -12.33
N GLY A 206 -4.53 38.92 -13.40
CA GLY A 206 -3.24 38.27 -13.33
C GLY A 206 -2.09 39.22 -13.02
N LYS A 207 -0.88 38.68 -13.00
CA LYS A 207 0.32 39.48 -12.72
C LYS A 207 0.57 40.51 -13.82
N ASP A 208 0.35 40.13 -15.08
CA ASP A 208 0.39 41.07 -16.20
C ASP A 208 -1.00 41.68 -16.41
N VAL A 209 -1.06 42.98 -16.76
CA VAL A 209 -2.29 43.79 -16.84
C VAL A 209 -3.38 43.18 -17.75
N SER A 210 -2.98 42.40 -18.77
CA SER A 210 -3.93 41.75 -19.67
C SER A 210 -4.39 40.37 -19.21
N GLN A 211 -3.79 39.79 -18.17
CA GLN A 211 -4.07 38.41 -17.76
C GLN A 211 -5.32 38.34 -16.85
N GLY A 212 -6.08 37.26 -17.02
CA GLY A 212 -7.04 36.78 -16.04
C GLY A 212 -6.52 35.53 -15.36
N VAL A 213 -6.91 35.29 -14.11
CA VAL A 213 -6.58 34.09 -13.35
C VAL A 213 -7.86 33.37 -12.94
N ALA A 214 -7.89 32.08 -13.22
CA ALA A 214 -8.88 31.13 -12.75
C ALA A 214 -8.19 30.01 -11.96
N TYR A 215 -8.97 29.26 -11.20
CA TYR A 215 -8.52 28.07 -10.50
C TYR A 215 -9.45 26.91 -10.81
N PHE A 216 -8.89 25.72 -11.00
CA PHE A 216 -9.66 24.49 -10.88
C PHE A 216 -10.07 24.27 -9.41
N ASP A 217 -11.04 23.38 -9.18
CA ASP A 217 -11.54 23.05 -7.84
C ASP A 217 -10.45 22.49 -6.91
N ASP A 218 -9.38 21.91 -7.48
CA ASP A 218 -8.23 21.40 -6.75
C ASP A 218 -7.15 22.46 -6.45
N GLY A 219 -7.44 23.73 -6.72
CA GLY A 219 -6.55 24.88 -6.53
C GLY A 219 -5.52 25.08 -7.64
N THR A 220 -5.56 24.29 -8.72
CA THR A 220 -4.62 24.42 -9.81
C THR A 220 -4.87 25.70 -10.61
N MET A 221 -3.82 26.54 -10.74
CA MET A 221 -3.92 27.86 -11.34
C MET A 221 -3.98 27.80 -12.87
N ILE A 222 -4.88 28.60 -13.44
CA ILE A 222 -5.06 28.79 -14.89
C ILE A 222 -4.89 30.28 -15.18
N VAL A 223 -3.84 30.61 -15.91
CA VAL A 223 -3.54 31.98 -16.37
C VAL A 223 -4.02 32.12 -17.80
N VAL A 224 -4.92 33.07 -18.05
CA VAL A 224 -5.55 33.28 -19.36
C VAL A 224 -5.09 34.62 -19.94
N GLU A 225 -4.49 34.58 -21.13
CA GLU A 225 -4.09 35.77 -21.87
C GLU A 225 -5.32 36.62 -22.28
N ASN A 226 -5.22 37.95 -22.13
CA ASN A 226 -6.24 38.93 -22.52
C ASN A 226 -7.62 38.71 -21.86
N ALA A 227 -7.63 38.28 -20.60
CA ALA A 227 -8.84 37.95 -19.85
C ALA A 227 -9.03 38.79 -18.57
N SER A 228 -8.23 39.83 -18.32
CA SER A 228 -8.43 40.73 -17.17
C SER A 228 -9.81 41.41 -17.19
N VAL A 229 -10.32 41.76 -18.39
CA VAL A 229 -11.67 42.32 -18.58
C VAL A 229 -12.81 41.31 -18.41
N ASP A 230 -12.49 40.03 -18.27
CA ASP A 230 -13.45 38.94 -18.12
C ASP A 230 -13.60 38.49 -16.66
N VAL A 231 -13.00 39.21 -15.69
CA VAL A 231 -13.17 38.93 -14.25
C VAL A 231 -14.67 38.87 -13.89
N GLY A 232 -15.03 37.80 -13.18
CA GLY A 232 -16.40 37.47 -12.81
C GLY A 232 -17.16 36.62 -13.85
N LYS A 233 -16.67 36.49 -15.08
CA LYS A 233 -17.31 35.74 -16.17
C LYS A 233 -16.73 34.35 -16.33
N THR A 234 -17.56 33.42 -16.80
CA THR A 234 -17.12 32.10 -17.28
C THR A 234 -16.89 32.16 -18.78
N ILE A 235 -15.69 31.81 -19.23
CA ILE A 235 -15.27 31.86 -20.63
C ILE A 235 -14.66 30.53 -21.06
N GLU A 236 -14.79 30.20 -22.34
CA GLU A 236 -14.06 29.08 -22.95
C GLU A 236 -12.63 29.51 -23.30
N VAL A 237 -11.66 28.72 -22.88
CA VAL A 237 -10.23 28.95 -23.11
C VAL A 237 -9.59 27.71 -23.71
N VAL A 238 -8.53 27.90 -24.47
CA VAL A 238 -7.68 26.82 -25.01
C VAL A 238 -6.36 26.84 -24.27
N VAL A 239 -5.96 25.69 -23.73
CA VAL A 239 -4.65 25.54 -23.06
C VAL A 239 -3.55 25.74 -24.09
N SER A 240 -2.64 26.67 -23.83
CA SER A 240 -1.47 26.92 -24.67
C SER A 240 -0.26 26.13 -24.21
N ARG A 241 -0.02 26.07 -22.89
CA ARG A 241 1.08 25.29 -22.30
C ARG A 241 0.81 24.98 -20.83
N VAL A 242 1.47 23.94 -20.33
CA VAL A 242 1.42 23.56 -18.91
C VAL A 242 2.82 23.68 -18.32
N ILE A 243 2.95 24.42 -17.22
CA ILE A 243 4.21 24.56 -16.49
C ILE A 243 4.09 23.81 -15.17
N GLN A 244 5.01 22.88 -14.91
CA GLN A 244 5.17 22.26 -13.60
C GLN A 244 6.10 23.13 -12.75
N THR A 245 5.63 23.54 -11.57
CA THR A 245 6.42 24.24 -10.55
C THR A 245 6.54 23.38 -9.29
N ALA A 246 7.33 23.84 -8.32
CA ALA A 246 7.43 23.19 -7.00
C ALA A 246 6.10 23.20 -6.23
N ALA A 247 5.25 24.20 -6.45
CA ALA A 247 3.95 24.35 -5.78
C ALA A 247 2.80 23.61 -6.50
N GLY A 248 3.02 23.16 -7.74
CA GLY A 248 1.98 22.50 -8.54
C GLY A 248 2.07 22.84 -10.02
N LYS A 249 1.03 22.46 -10.77
CA LYS A 249 0.90 22.80 -12.19
C LYS A 249 0.27 24.18 -12.34
N ILE A 250 0.69 24.90 -13.38
CA ILE A 250 0.09 26.14 -13.84
C ILE A 250 -0.27 25.95 -15.31
N PHE A 251 -1.52 26.17 -15.66
CA PHE A 251 -1.99 26.15 -17.05
C PHE A 251 -1.94 27.56 -17.59
N PHE A 252 -1.27 27.75 -18.73
CA PHE A 252 -1.40 28.96 -19.52
C PHE A 252 -2.39 28.68 -20.63
N SER A 253 -3.30 29.60 -20.85
CA SER A 253 -4.40 29.46 -21.80
C SER A 253 -4.64 30.77 -22.54
N LYS A 254 -5.33 30.67 -23.67
CA LYS A 254 -5.84 31.81 -24.44
C LYS A 254 -7.33 31.69 -24.58
N LYS A 255 -8.05 32.79 -24.80
CA LYS A 255 -9.48 32.72 -25.12
C LYS A 255 -9.69 31.83 -26.34
N SER A 256 -10.67 30.94 -26.27
CA SER A 256 -11.04 30.10 -27.41
C SER A 256 -11.45 31.02 -28.57
N PRO A 257 -10.92 30.82 -29.80
CA PRO A 257 -11.42 31.55 -30.95
C PRO A 257 -12.91 31.23 -31.10
N ASN A 258 -13.75 32.27 -31.16
CA ASN A 258 -15.15 32.08 -31.56
C ASN A 258 -15.14 31.47 -32.98
N LEU A 259 -15.78 30.31 -33.14
CA LEU A 259 -16.20 29.83 -34.46
C LEU A 259 -17.33 30.71 -34.99
#